data_AF-X0WUI1-F1
#
_entry.id   AF-X0WUI1-F1
#
_cell.length_a   1.000
_cell.length_b   1.000
_cell.length_c   1.000
_cell.angle_alpha   90.00
_cell.angle_beta   90.00
_cell.angle_gamma   90.00
#
_symmetry.space_group_name_H-M   'P 1'
#
loop_
_entity.id
_entity.type
_entity.pdbx_description
1 polymer ?
#
loop_
_entity_poly.entity_id
_entity_poly.type
_entity_poly.pdbx_seq_one_letter_code
_entity_poly.pdbx_strand_id
1 'polypeptide(L)'
;DSNTVKVHLHTDEPGTPLNYAAGWGSLKEIVVENMQEQYEEFILGQTRPPLLAEELGDIAILVVAPGAGLASVFESLGASAVVPGGQSMNPSTQELLEAIESLNAEKVIVLPNNGNIIMTAQQARELSQKKVVVVPTKTIPQGVSAVLAFNYQADLETNAQMMQRATHGVQTTEITTATRAAQINGVSVEEGEIIGLLNGALTASGNTLEEVVQEMLRQMKANEHEIITIYCGEGIAGTEPERLADEIRASYPNQEVELVDG
;
A
#
# COMPACT_ATOMS: atom_id res chain seq x y z
N ASP A 1 25.68 15.73 -9.22
CA ASP A 1 26.06 16.86 -10.09
C ASP A 1 24.78 17.53 -10.60
N SER A 2 24.81 18.79 -10.98
CA SER A 2 23.62 19.54 -11.43
C SER A 2 23.00 19.01 -12.74
N ASN A 3 23.72 18.13 -13.45
CA ASN A 3 23.29 17.47 -14.68
C ASN A 3 23.02 15.96 -14.51
N THR A 4 22.94 15.45 -13.28
CA THR A 4 22.64 14.02 -13.01
C THR A 4 21.19 13.85 -12.61
N VAL A 5 20.48 12.95 -13.28
CA VAL A 5 19.11 12.54 -12.93
C VAL A 5 19.13 11.05 -12.60
N LYS A 6 18.65 10.68 -11.41
CA LYS A 6 18.43 9.29 -11.04
C LYS A 6 17.02 8.88 -11.44
N VAL A 7 16.90 7.75 -12.13
CA VAL A 7 15.61 7.20 -12.59
C VAL A 7 15.44 5.83 -11.96
N HIS A 8 14.31 5.60 -11.31
CA HIS A 8 13.87 4.29 -10.83
C HIS A 8 12.52 4.00 -11.47
N LEU A 9 12.35 2.80 -12.01
CA LEU A 9 11.15 2.34 -12.71
C LEU A 9 11.01 0.83 -12.53
N HIS A 10 9.78 0.35 -12.52
CA HIS A 10 9.46 -1.07 -12.51
C HIS A 10 8.95 -1.44 -13.91
N THR A 11 9.45 -2.54 -14.48
CA THR A 11 9.06 -2.96 -15.83
C THR A 11 9.39 -4.44 -16.03
N ASP A 12 8.56 -5.12 -16.83
CA ASP A 12 8.86 -6.48 -17.30
C ASP A 12 9.96 -6.49 -18.38
N GLU A 13 10.20 -5.34 -19.03
CA GLU A 13 11.18 -5.20 -20.11
C GLU A 13 12.26 -4.17 -19.78
N PRO A 14 13.24 -4.50 -18.90
CA PRO A 14 14.25 -3.54 -18.44
C PRO A 14 15.11 -2.96 -19.58
N GLY A 15 15.21 -3.66 -20.71
CA GLY A 15 15.95 -3.18 -21.88
C GLY A 15 15.38 -1.93 -22.53
N THR A 16 14.05 -1.78 -22.55
CA THR A 16 13.36 -0.64 -23.20
C THR A 16 13.73 0.71 -22.57
N PRO A 17 13.58 0.91 -21.25
CA PRO A 17 13.93 2.18 -20.61
C PRO A 17 15.43 2.43 -20.55
N LEU A 18 16.27 1.38 -20.45
CA LEU A 18 17.73 1.54 -20.50
C LEU A 18 18.20 2.08 -21.86
N ASN A 19 17.69 1.51 -22.96
CA ASN A 19 18.00 1.99 -24.31
C ASN A 19 17.50 3.42 -24.53
N TYR A 20 16.30 3.72 -24.04
CA TYR A 20 15.76 5.08 -24.10
C TYR A 20 16.67 6.06 -23.36
N ALA A 21 17.02 5.77 -22.10
CA ALA A 21 17.83 6.64 -21.26
C ALA A 21 19.26 6.84 -21.80
N ALA A 22 19.85 5.81 -22.41
CA ALA A 22 21.14 5.91 -23.10
C ALA A 22 21.13 6.89 -24.29
N GLY A 23 19.96 7.17 -24.89
CA GLY A 23 19.80 8.17 -25.94
C GLY A 23 19.90 9.62 -25.44
N TRP A 24 19.70 9.86 -24.15
CA TRP A 24 19.67 11.20 -23.54
C TRP A 24 20.93 11.57 -22.77
N GLY A 25 21.78 10.60 -22.46
CA GLY A 25 23.03 10.83 -21.72
C GLY A 25 23.76 9.55 -21.35
N SER A 26 24.82 9.71 -20.56
CA SER A 26 25.59 8.57 -20.05
C SER A 26 24.90 7.94 -18.84
N LEU A 27 24.66 6.64 -18.91
CA LEU A 27 24.18 5.86 -17.77
C LEU A 27 25.33 5.53 -16.83
N LYS A 28 25.10 5.67 -15.52
CA LYS A 28 26.06 5.34 -14.46
C LYS A 28 25.32 4.55 -13.39
N GLU A 29 25.97 3.54 -12.81
CA GLU A 29 25.42 2.72 -11.71
C GLU A 29 24.07 2.09 -12.05
N ILE A 30 24.01 1.37 -13.18
CA ILE A 30 22.81 0.63 -13.60
C ILE A 30 22.61 -0.57 -12.68
N VAL A 31 21.47 -0.63 -12.00
CA VAL A 31 21.03 -1.77 -11.20
C VAL A 31 19.73 -2.29 -11.81
N VAL A 32 19.69 -3.59 -12.12
CA VAL A 32 18.51 -4.28 -12.67
C VAL A 32 18.26 -5.47 -11.76
N GLU A 33 17.08 -5.51 -11.14
CA GLU A 33 16.71 -6.52 -10.15
C GLU A 33 15.46 -7.26 -10.61
N ASN A 34 15.46 -8.57 -10.41
CA ASN A 34 14.32 -9.43 -10.70
C ASN A 34 13.51 -9.61 -9.42
N MET A 35 12.47 -8.79 -9.26
CA MET A 35 11.60 -8.82 -8.08
C MET A 35 10.87 -10.16 -7.95
N GLN A 36 10.56 -10.83 -9.06
CA GLN A 36 9.89 -12.13 -9.08
C GLN A 36 10.78 -13.24 -8.52
N GLU A 37 12.07 -13.23 -8.88
CA GLU A 37 13.06 -14.21 -8.41
C GLU A 37 13.43 -13.96 -6.95
N GLN A 38 13.57 -12.70 -6.53
CA GLN A 38 13.71 -12.35 -5.12
C GLN A 38 12.51 -12.83 -4.28
N TYR A 39 11.29 -12.74 -4.84
CA TYR A 39 10.07 -13.24 -4.21
C TYR A 39 10.03 -14.77 -4.14
N GLU A 40 10.41 -15.48 -5.20
CA GLU A 40 10.48 -16.94 -5.22
C GLU A 40 11.50 -17.49 -4.22
N GLU A 41 12.68 -16.86 -4.11
CA GLU A 41 13.70 -17.21 -3.12
C GLU A 41 13.23 -16.98 -1.68
N PHE A 42 12.44 -15.93 -1.44
CA PHE A 42 11.82 -15.64 -0.16
C PHE A 42 10.75 -16.67 0.24
N ILE A 43 9.88 -17.07 -0.71
CA ILE A 43 8.79 -18.05 -0.49
C ILE A 43 9.32 -19.47 -0.29
N LEU A 44 10.41 -19.86 -0.95
CA LEU A 44 10.97 -21.21 -0.90
C LEU A 44 11.71 -21.54 0.41
N GLY A 45 11.76 -20.62 1.38
CA GLY A 45 12.28 -20.87 2.73
C GLY A 45 13.76 -21.28 2.76
N GLN A 46 14.49 -21.05 1.66
CA GLN A 46 15.91 -21.33 1.60
C GLN A 46 16.67 -20.14 2.16
N THR A 47 16.92 -20.24 3.47
CA THR A 47 17.84 -19.39 4.24
C THR A 47 17.34 -17.97 4.50
N ARG A 48 17.48 -17.53 5.75
CA ARG A 48 17.59 -16.08 6.07
C ARG A 48 18.47 -15.44 5.00
N PRO A 49 18.16 -14.21 4.54
CA PRO A 49 18.98 -13.56 3.54
C PRO A 49 20.45 -13.68 3.96
N PRO A 50 21.34 -14.24 3.13
CA PRO A 50 22.76 -14.15 3.40
C PRO A 50 23.06 -12.66 3.52
N LEU A 51 23.61 -12.27 4.68
CA LEU A 51 24.32 -11.02 4.96
C LEU A 51 24.51 -10.09 3.74
N LEU A 52 23.45 -9.38 3.37
CA LEU A 52 23.45 -8.23 2.45
C LEU A 52 22.42 -7.17 2.89
N ALA A 53 21.75 -7.38 4.03
CA ALA A 53 21.01 -6.33 4.74
C ALA A 53 21.94 -5.23 5.31
N GLU A 54 23.27 -5.37 5.19
CA GLU A 54 24.23 -4.36 5.64
C GLU A 54 24.49 -3.24 4.63
N GLU A 55 24.00 -3.31 3.37
CA GLU A 55 24.32 -2.27 2.37
C GLU A 55 23.12 -1.71 1.56
N LEU A 56 21.88 -2.14 1.82
CA LEU A 56 20.68 -1.60 1.17
C LEU A 56 19.80 -0.81 2.14
N GLY A 57 20.37 0.27 2.69
CA GLY A 57 19.65 1.34 3.39
C GLY A 57 19.48 1.16 4.90
N ASP A 58 19.90 2.17 5.67
CA ASP A 58 19.78 2.20 7.14
C ASP A 58 18.33 2.36 7.67
N ILE A 59 17.32 2.23 6.82
CA ILE A 59 15.93 2.59 7.12
C ILE A 59 15.05 1.34 7.03
N ALA A 60 14.41 0.97 8.14
CA ALA A 60 13.37 -0.04 8.16
C ALA A 60 11.98 0.59 7.94
N ILE A 61 11.06 -0.16 7.34
CA ILE A 61 9.66 0.25 7.15
C ILE A 61 8.78 -0.64 8.02
N LEU A 62 8.08 -0.03 8.98
CA LEU A 62 7.06 -0.67 9.80
C LEU A 62 5.68 -0.32 9.26
N VAL A 63 4.87 -1.33 8.97
CA VAL A 63 3.53 -1.14 8.43
C VAL A 63 2.49 -1.67 9.40
N VAL A 64 1.32 -1.04 9.46
CA VAL A 64 0.15 -1.63 10.11
C VAL A 64 -0.84 -2.11 9.05
N ALA A 65 -1.28 -3.37 9.11
CA ALA A 65 -2.20 -3.93 8.13
C ALA A 65 -3.13 -5.01 8.74
N PRO A 66 -4.37 -5.16 8.24
CA PRO A 66 -5.25 -6.26 8.61
C PRO A 66 -4.97 -7.50 7.77
N GLY A 67 -5.05 -8.68 8.39
CA GLY A 67 -5.01 -9.95 7.66
C GLY A 67 -3.61 -10.36 7.17
N ALA A 68 -3.50 -11.63 6.79
CA ALA A 68 -2.25 -12.19 6.31
C ALA A 68 -1.97 -11.86 4.84
N GLY A 69 -3.00 -11.64 4.01
CA GLY A 69 -2.84 -11.29 2.60
C GLY A 69 -2.19 -9.92 2.44
N LEU A 70 -2.76 -8.88 3.05
CA LEU A 70 -2.17 -7.55 3.04
C LEU A 70 -0.81 -7.48 3.75
N ALA A 71 -0.61 -8.26 4.83
CA ALA A 71 0.72 -8.38 5.43
C ALA A 71 1.75 -8.90 4.41
N SER A 72 1.40 -9.96 3.67
CA SER A 72 2.24 -10.55 2.62
C SER A 72 2.50 -9.55 1.48
N VAL A 73 1.50 -8.75 1.09
CA VAL A 73 1.67 -7.66 0.12
C VAL A 73 2.73 -6.69 0.59
N PHE A 74 2.64 -6.18 1.83
CA PHE A 74 3.63 -5.24 2.34
C PHE A 74 5.03 -5.83 2.48
N GLU A 75 5.14 -7.07 2.97
CA GLU A 75 6.41 -7.79 3.06
C GLU A 75 7.05 -7.96 1.68
N SER A 76 6.26 -8.32 0.65
CA SER A 76 6.74 -8.45 -0.74
C SER A 76 7.24 -7.13 -1.34
N LEU A 77 6.71 -6.00 -0.86
CA LEU A 77 7.13 -4.65 -1.25
C LEU A 77 8.32 -4.13 -0.44
N GLY A 78 8.87 -4.93 0.48
CA GLY A 78 10.05 -4.56 1.27
C GLY A 78 9.74 -3.95 2.64
N ALA A 79 8.52 -4.10 3.15
CA ALA A 79 8.25 -3.78 4.55
C ALA A 79 9.09 -4.67 5.47
N SER A 80 9.76 -4.06 6.46
CA SER A 80 10.64 -4.77 7.38
C SER A 80 9.88 -5.50 8.50
N ALA A 81 8.68 -5.02 8.83
CA ALA A 81 7.74 -5.70 9.72
C ALA A 81 6.32 -5.18 9.49
N VAL A 82 5.34 -6.05 9.77
CA VAL A 82 3.91 -5.72 9.77
C VAL A 82 3.34 -5.95 11.17
N VAL A 83 2.70 -4.93 11.71
CA VAL A 83 1.93 -5.02 12.95
C VAL A 83 0.46 -5.27 12.57
N PRO A 84 -0.19 -6.29 13.15
CA PRO A 84 -1.62 -6.49 12.95
C PRO A 84 -2.40 -5.26 13.37
N GLY A 85 -3.31 -4.81 12.50
CA GLY A 85 -4.25 -3.75 12.81
C GLY A 85 -5.50 -3.79 11.93
N GLY A 86 -6.31 -2.74 11.95
CA GLY A 86 -7.50 -2.64 11.11
C GLY A 86 -8.50 -1.62 11.64
N GLN A 87 -9.71 -1.58 11.10
CA GLN A 87 -10.74 -0.61 11.51
C GLN A 87 -11.21 -0.81 12.96
N SER A 88 -11.22 -2.06 13.44
CA SER A 88 -11.68 -2.44 14.79
C SER A 88 -10.56 -2.89 15.73
N MET A 89 -9.36 -3.13 15.20
CA MET A 89 -8.19 -3.61 15.94
C MET A 89 -7.06 -2.61 15.78
N ASN A 90 -7.03 -1.57 16.61
CA ASN A 90 -5.93 -0.59 16.59
C ASN A 90 -4.85 -1.04 17.58
N PRO A 91 -3.57 -1.17 17.16
CA PRO A 91 -2.49 -1.45 18.08
C PRO A 91 -2.34 -0.30 19.07
N SER A 92 -1.89 -0.64 20.26
CA SER A 92 -1.52 0.31 21.31
C SER A 92 -0.18 0.99 21.01
N THR A 93 0.08 2.10 21.70
CA THR A 93 1.36 2.81 21.62
C THR A 93 2.53 1.90 22.00
N GLN A 94 2.32 1.01 22.97
CA GLN A 94 3.35 0.11 23.43
C GLN A 94 3.64 -1.00 22.40
N GLU A 95 2.62 -1.57 21.76
CA GLU A 95 2.82 -2.57 20.70
C GLU A 95 3.59 -1.98 19.51
N LEU A 96 3.25 -0.76 19.08
CA LEU A 96 4.00 -0.08 18.02
C LEU A 96 5.44 0.24 18.44
N LEU A 97 5.65 0.69 19.68
CA LEU A 97 6.98 0.95 20.20
C LEU A 97 7.84 -0.32 20.24
N GLU A 98 7.30 -1.42 20.76
CA GLU A 98 8.00 -2.71 20.81
C GLU A 98 8.36 -3.20 19.40
N ALA A 99 7.44 -3.06 18.43
CA ALA A 99 7.70 -3.40 17.04
C ALA A 99 8.83 -2.52 16.44
N ILE A 100 8.79 -1.20 16.65
CA ILE A 100 9.86 -0.27 16.24
C ILE A 100 11.21 -0.69 16.84
N GLU A 101 11.25 -0.96 18.14
CA GLU A 101 12.50 -1.30 18.85
C GLU A 101 13.05 -2.67 18.44
N SER A 102 12.20 -3.60 18.00
CA SER A 102 12.61 -4.92 17.52
C SER A 102 13.33 -4.92 16.16
N LEU A 103 13.15 -3.88 15.34
CA LEU A 103 13.73 -3.78 14.00
C LEU A 103 15.26 -3.61 14.04
N ASN A 104 15.99 -4.30 13.17
CA ASN A 104 17.46 -4.16 13.09
C ASN A 104 17.89 -2.92 12.26
N ALA A 105 17.36 -1.75 12.59
CA ALA A 105 17.68 -0.47 11.95
C ALA A 105 17.58 0.68 12.95
N GLU A 106 18.45 1.68 12.81
CA GLU A 106 18.46 2.91 13.63
C GLU A 106 17.44 3.95 13.15
N LYS A 107 17.00 3.85 11.89
CA LYS A 107 15.99 4.73 11.28
C LYS A 107 14.77 3.89 10.92
N VAL A 108 13.58 4.38 11.23
CA VAL A 108 12.32 3.65 10.97
C VAL A 108 11.30 4.59 10.37
N ILE A 109 10.64 4.16 9.30
CA ILE A 109 9.44 4.78 8.76
C ILE A 109 8.23 3.96 9.22
N VAL A 110 7.22 4.62 9.78
CA VAL A 110 5.97 3.96 10.19
C VAL A 110 4.83 4.39 9.27
N LEU A 111 4.13 3.40 8.71
CA LEU A 111 2.92 3.55 7.89
C LEU A 111 1.69 3.05 8.65
N PRO A 112 0.89 3.95 9.27
CA PRO A 112 -0.23 3.54 10.11
C PRO A 112 -1.40 2.90 9.37
N ASN A 113 -1.55 3.17 8.07
CA ASN A 113 -2.65 2.77 7.18
C ASN A 113 -4.09 2.89 7.72
N ASN A 114 -4.29 3.64 8.80
CA ASN A 114 -5.56 3.91 9.43
C ASN A 114 -5.45 5.26 10.15
N GLY A 115 -6.38 6.16 9.88
CA GLY A 115 -6.43 7.49 10.51
C GLY A 115 -6.44 7.45 12.05
N ASN A 116 -7.04 6.42 12.64
CA ASN A 116 -7.13 6.23 14.09
C ASN A 116 -5.80 5.79 14.72
N ILE A 117 -4.85 5.29 13.94
CA ILE A 117 -3.55 4.79 14.40
C ILE A 117 -2.46 5.88 14.31
N ILE A 118 -2.68 6.96 13.55
CA ILE A 118 -1.70 8.03 13.34
C ILE A 118 -1.23 8.64 14.68
N MET A 119 -2.15 8.97 15.58
CA MET A 119 -1.77 9.54 16.89
C MET A 119 -0.95 8.56 17.73
N THR A 120 -1.33 7.28 17.73
CA THR A 120 -0.61 6.21 18.42
C THR A 120 0.81 6.06 17.88
N ALA A 121 0.98 6.07 16.54
CA ALA A 121 2.29 6.00 15.90
C ALA A 121 3.17 7.22 16.24
N GLN A 122 2.58 8.42 16.32
CA GLN A 122 3.30 9.63 16.73
C GLN A 122 3.78 9.56 18.18
N GLN A 123 2.98 8.99 19.08
CA GLN A 123 3.39 8.76 20.47
C GLN A 123 4.50 7.71 20.56
N ALA A 124 4.40 6.62 19.80
CA ALA A 124 5.44 5.58 19.76
C ALA A 124 6.77 6.16 19.25
N ARG A 125 6.74 7.04 18.24
CA ARG A 125 7.90 7.82 17.78
C ARG A 125 8.54 8.62 18.90
N GLU A 126 7.75 9.32 19.73
CA GLU A 126 8.27 10.16 20.82
C GLU A 126 8.91 9.34 21.95
N LEU A 127 8.49 8.09 22.14
CA LEU A 127 9.01 7.17 23.16
C LEU A 127 10.19 6.32 22.67
N SER A 128 10.38 6.19 21.36
CA SER A 128 11.43 5.37 20.76
C SER A 128 12.82 5.96 20.97
N GLN A 129 13.82 5.09 21.08
CA GLN A 129 15.23 5.47 21.09
C GLN A 129 15.80 5.63 19.67
N LYS A 130 15.07 5.16 18.65
CA LYS A 130 15.45 5.19 17.23
C LYS A 130 14.97 6.48 16.56
N LYS A 131 15.52 6.75 15.37
CA LYS A 131 15.04 7.85 14.52
C LYS A 131 13.80 7.42 13.76
N VAL A 132 12.64 7.76 14.30
CA VAL A 132 11.36 7.35 13.72
C VAL A 132 10.68 8.52 12.98
N VAL A 133 10.20 8.28 11.76
CA VAL A 133 9.32 9.20 11.03
C VAL A 133 8.00 8.48 10.71
N VAL A 134 6.88 9.14 11.00
CA VAL A 134 5.55 8.63 10.67
C VAL A 134 5.07 9.28 9.38
N VAL A 135 4.82 8.50 8.34
CA VAL A 135 4.12 8.95 7.14
C VAL A 135 2.63 8.73 7.38
N PRO A 136 1.78 9.76 7.41
CA PRO A 136 0.41 9.67 7.92
C PRO A 136 -0.58 9.05 6.92
N THR A 137 -0.28 7.85 6.41
CA THR A 137 -1.16 7.02 5.57
C THR A 137 -2.43 6.66 6.35
N LYS A 138 -3.58 6.81 5.72
CA LYS A 138 -4.90 6.57 6.32
C LYS A 138 -5.59 5.31 5.84
N THR A 139 -5.13 4.74 4.74
CA THR A 139 -5.70 3.56 4.09
C THR A 139 -4.59 2.63 3.61
N ILE A 140 -4.93 1.36 3.39
CA ILE A 140 -4.00 0.35 2.89
C ILE A 140 -3.40 0.73 1.52
N PRO A 141 -4.19 1.16 0.51
CA PRO A 141 -3.62 1.57 -0.78
C PRO A 141 -2.67 2.77 -0.68
N GLN A 142 -2.91 3.70 0.26
CA GLN A 142 -1.95 4.79 0.52
C GLN A 142 -0.63 4.24 1.08
N GLY A 143 -0.69 3.23 1.95
CA GLY A 143 0.49 2.50 2.43
C GLY A 143 1.27 1.86 1.29
N VAL A 144 0.59 1.13 0.41
CA VAL A 144 1.22 0.46 -0.75
C VAL A 144 1.90 1.48 -1.64
N SER A 145 1.21 2.56 -2.00
CA SER A 145 1.77 3.67 -2.79
C SER A 145 2.97 4.33 -2.10
N ALA A 146 2.92 4.47 -0.77
CA ALA A 146 4.04 4.99 0.00
C ALA A 146 5.26 4.07 -0.08
N VAL A 147 5.10 2.75 0.11
CA VAL A 147 6.23 1.79 0.00
C VAL A 147 6.83 1.79 -1.40
N LEU A 148 6.01 1.79 -2.45
CA LEU A 148 6.48 1.85 -3.85
C LEU A 148 7.29 3.13 -4.17
N ALA A 149 7.05 4.22 -3.43
CA ALA A 149 7.79 5.46 -3.58
C ALA A 149 9.11 5.51 -2.78
N PHE A 150 9.43 4.47 -2.01
CA PHE A 150 10.65 4.40 -1.22
C PHE A 150 11.89 4.29 -2.13
N ASN A 151 12.97 4.95 -1.73
CA ASN A 151 14.24 4.98 -2.44
C ASN A 151 15.38 4.68 -1.49
N TYR A 152 15.99 3.50 -1.65
CA TYR A 152 17.10 3.00 -0.82
C TYR A 152 18.32 3.92 -0.76
N GLN A 153 18.49 4.84 -1.72
CA GLN A 153 19.61 5.80 -1.73
C GLN A 153 19.25 7.17 -1.12
N ALA A 154 18.00 7.40 -0.74
CA ALA A 154 17.57 8.64 -0.12
C ALA A 154 17.66 8.57 1.42
N ASP A 155 17.84 9.72 2.06
CA ASP A 155 17.78 9.81 3.52
C ASP A 155 16.34 9.64 4.05
N LEU A 156 16.22 9.58 5.38
CA LEU A 156 14.95 9.29 6.07
C LEU A 156 13.90 10.35 5.78
N GLU A 157 14.28 11.62 5.86
CA GLU A 157 13.39 12.75 5.65
C GLU A 157 12.95 12.88 4.20
N THR A 158 13.86 12.65 3.25
CA THR A 158 13.55 12.65 1.81
C THR A 158 12.61 11.51 1.46
N ASN A 159 12.88 10.29 1.97
CA ASN A 159 11.98 9.16 1.80
C ASN A 159 10.60 9.49 2.37
N ALA A 160 10.50 9.96 3.61
CA ALA A 160 9.23 10.31 4.22
C ALA A 160 8.43 11.33 3.38
N GLN A 161 9.08 12.33 2.79
CA GLN A 161 8.43 13.30 1.90
C GLN A 161 7.97 12.68 0.58
N MET A 162 8.79 11.83 -0.05
CA MET A 162 8.44 11.11 -1.28
C MET A 162 7.23 10.20 -1.05
N MET A 163 7.30 9.39 -0.01
CA MET A 163 6.23 8.49 0.43
C MET A 163 4.95 9.26 0.74
N GLN A 164 5.04 10.38 1.47
CA GLN A 164 3.89 11.22 1.76
C GLN A 164 3.25 11.80 0.49
N ARG A 165 4.05 12.26 -0.48
CA ARG A 165 3.54 12.78 -1.76
C ARG A 165 2.80 11.70 -2.55
N ALA A 166 3.32 10.47 -2.57
CA ALA A 166 2.70 9.34 -3.25
C ALA A 166 1.26 9.09 -2.76
N THR A 167 1.00 9.27 -1.46
CA THR A 167 -0.35 9.08 -0.90
C THR A 167 -1.43 10.03 -1.46
N HIS A 168 -1.06 11.19 -2.02
CA HIS A 168 -2.03 12.19 -2.49
C HIS A 168 -2.70 11.83 -3.83
N GLY A 169 -2.07 10.96 -4.63
CA GLY A 169 -2.62 10.52 -5.92
C GLY A 169 -3.61 9.36 -5.80
N VAL A 170 -3.83 8.85 -4.59
CA VAL A 170 -4.57 7.60 -4.36
C VAL A 170 -6.01 7.92 -3.95
N GLN A 171 -6.97 7.43 -4.75
CA GLN A 171 -8.37 7.31 -4.34
C GLN A 171 -8.60 5.92 -3.77
N THR A 172 -9.36 5.85 -2.68
CA THR A 172 -9.66 4.57 -2.02
C THR A 172 -11.14 4.41 -1.80
N THR A 173 -11.61 3.20 -2.03
CA THR A 173 -12.94 2.77 -1.63
C THR A 173 -12.85 1.49 -0.82
N GLU A 174 -13.64 1.41 0.25
CA GLU A 174 -13.89 0.18 0.98
C GLU A 174 -15.34 -0.23 0.75
N ILE A 175 -15.58 -1.51 0.49
CA ILE A 175 -16.93 -2.04 0.27
C ILE A 175 -17.17 -3.15 1.28
N THR A 176 -18.26 -3.02 2.03
CA THR A 176 -18.60 -3.96 3.11
C THR A 176 -20.11 -4.00 3.33
N THR A 177 -20.56 -4.74 4.32
CA THR A 177 -21.98 -4.87 4.67
C THR A 177 -22.32 -4.05 5.91
N ALA A 178 -23.44 -3.34 5.87
CA ALA A 178 -23.94 -2.58 7.00
C ALA A 178 -24.41 -3.51 8.13
N THR A 179 -23.88 -3.30 9.33
CA THR A 179 -24.25 -4.07 10.52
C THR A 179 -25.48 -3.54 11.25
N ARG A 180 -25.99 -2.37 10.84
CA ARG A 180 -27.19 -1.74 11.39
C ARG A 180 -27.71 -0.66 10.45
N ALA A 181 -29.00 -0.35 10.57
CA ALA A 181 -29.58 0.80 9.89
C ALA A 181 -29.02 2.12 10.44
N ALA A 182 -28.73 3.08 9.55
CA ALA A 182 -28.22 4.40 9.89
C ALA A 182 -28.50 5.42 8.79
N GLN A 183 -28.50 6.70 9.16
CA GLN A 183 -28.45 7.79 8.20
C GLN A 183 -27.19 8.63 8.46
N ILE A 184 -26.23 8.58 7.55
CA ILE A 184 -24.92 9.22 7.70
C ILE A 184 -24.63 9.98 6.41
N ASN A 185 -24.25 11.26 6.53
CA ASN A 185 -23.92 12.13 5.39
C ASN A 185 -25.01 12.21 4.30
N GLY A 186 -26.28 12.02 4.69
CA GLY A 186 -27.42 12.01 3.74
C GLY A 186 -27.62 10.69 3.01
N VAL A 187 -26.78 9.68 3.26
CA VAL A 187 -26.97 8.31 2.79
C VAL A 187 -27.78 7.56 3.85
N SER A 188 -28.92 7.02 3.44
CA SER A 188 -29.71 6.09 4.26
C SER A 188 -29.23 4.67 3.97
N VAL A 189 -29.01 3.91 5.03
CA VAL A 189 -28.54 2.54 4.99
C VAL A 189 -29.43 1.69 5.87
N GLU A 190 -29.85 0.55 5.33
CA GLU A 190 -30.52 -0.51 6.08
C GLU A 190 -29.51 -1.58 6.53
N GLU A 191 -29.86 -2.31 7.59
CA GLU A 191 -29.04 -3.43 8.04
C GLU A 191 -28.96 -4.52 6.95
N GLY A 192 -27.75 -4.97 6.64
CA GLY A 192 -27.49 -5.97 5.61
C GLY A 192 -27.24 -5.41 4.20
N GLU A 193 -27.42 -4.10 3.97
CA GLU A 193 -27.08 -3.49 2.68
C GLU A 193 -25.57 -3.46 2.44
N ILE A 194 -25.18 -3.52 1.16
CA ILE A 194 -23.80 -3.26 0.75
C ILE A 194 -23.57 -1.76 0.82
N ILE A 195 -22.46 -1.34 1.42
CA ILE A 195 -22.08 0.04 1.59
C ILE A 195 -20.70 0.33 1.00
N GLY A 196 -20.53 1.53 0.47
CA GLY A 196 -19.29 2.03 -0.09
C GLY A 196 -18.77 3.22 0.72
N LEU A 197 -17.52 3.13 1.16
CA LEU A 197 -16.80 4.19 1.86
C LEU A 197 -15.74 4.79 0.96
N LEU A 198 -15.95 6.01 0.48
CA LEU A 198 -14.98 6.77 -0.30
C LEU A 198 -14.03 7.51 0.65
N ASN A 199 -12.75 7.12 0.65
CA ASN A 199 -11.73 7.72 1.53
C ASN A 199 -12.19 7.78 3.00
N GLY A 200 -12.88 6.73 3.46
CA GLY A 200 -13.43 6.59 4.82
C GLY A 200 -14.80 7.25 5.05
N ALA A 201 -15.37 7.95 4.07
CA ALA A 201 -16.71 8.53 4.16
C ALA A 201 -17.74 7.63 3.50
N LEU A 202 -18.82 7.29 4.23
CA LEU A 202 -19.95 6.59 3.66
C LEU A 202 -20.61 7.46 2.56
N THR A 203 -20.63 6.95 1.34
CA THR A 203 -21.10 7.69 0.14
C THR A 203 -22.05 6.91 -0.74
N ALA A 204 -22.13 5.59 -0.59
CA ALA A 204 -23.03 4.74 -1.34
C ALA A 204 -23.61 3.63 -0.45
N SER A 205 -24.85 3.23 -0.76
CA SER A 205 -25.50 2.02 -0.28
C SER A 205 -26.29 1.38 -1.43
N GLY A 206 -26.42 0.06 -1.39
CA GLY A 206 -27.10 -0.71 -2.43
C GLY A 206 -27.39 -2.14 -2.02
N ASN A 207 -28.16 -2.83 -2.87
CA ASN A 207 -28.57 -4.21 -2.60
C ASN A 207 -27.57 -5.24 -3.14
N THR A 208 -26.70 -4.83 -4.08
CA THR A 208 -25.74 -5.71 -4.74
C THR A 208 -24.33 -5.13 -4.70
N LEU A 209 -23.33 -6.00 -4.75
CA LEU A 209 -21.92 -5.61 -4.75
C LEU A 209 -21.58 -4.81 -6.00
N GLU A 210 -22.06 -5.25 -7.15
CA GLU A 210 -21.79 -4.66 -8.46
C GLU A 210 -22.32 -3.23 -8.56
N GLU A 211 -23.54 -2.97 -8.08
CA GLU A 211 -24.12 -1.62 -8.06
C GLU A 211 -23.25 -0.65 -7.25
N VAL A 212 -22.83 -1.08 -6.07
CA VAL A 212 -22.00 -0.26 -5.18
C VAL A 212 -20.60 -0.07 -5.78
N VAL A 213 -19.97 -1.11 -6.31
CA VAL A 213 -18.66 -1.01 -6.98
C VAL A 213 -18.70 -0.02 -8.13
N GLN A 214 -19.68 -0.11 -9.01
CA GLN A 214 -19.79 0.78 -10.17
C GLN A 214 -20.03 2.24 -9.75
N GLU A 215 -20.89 2.46 -8.75
CA GLU A 215 -21.09 3.78 -8.17
C GLU A 215 -19.80 4.34 -7.55
N MET A 216 -19.06 3.50 -6.83
CA MET A 216 -17.79 3.88 -6.22
C MET A 216 -16.73 4.26 -7.25
N LEU A 217 -16.56 3.44 -8.30
CA LEU A 217 -15.62 3.73 -9.40
C LEU A 217 -15.98 5.04 -10.13
N ARG A 218 -17.28 5.31 -10.31
CA ARG A 218 -17.76 6.57 -10.89
C ARG A 218 -17.45 7.77 -9.99
N GLN A 219 -17.68 7.67 -8.68
CA GLN A 219 -17.38 8.74 -7.73
C GLN A 219 -15.87 9.01 -7.62
N MET A 220 -15.05 7.96 -7.70
CA MET A 220 -13.59 8.07 -7.77
C MET A 220 -13.09 8.61 -9.12
N LYS A 221 -13.98 8.73 -10.12
CA LYS A 221 -13.62 9.06 -11.51
C LYS A 221 -12.52 8.14 -12.03
N ALA A 222 -12.70 6.82 -11.88
CA ALA A 222 -11.68 5.83 -12.21
C ALA A 222 -11.12 5.95 -13.65
N ASN A 223 -11.88 6.54 -14.58
CA ASN A 223 -11.43 6.84 -15.94
C ASN A 223 -10.32 7.92 -16.03
N GLU A 224 -10.11 8.72 -14.99
CA GLU A 224 -9.02 9.70 -14.86
C GLU A 224 -7.77 9.09 -14.21
N HIS A 225 -7.79 7.80 -13.86
CA HIS A 225 -6.70 7.05 -13.22
C HIS A 225 -6.14 5.96 -14.16
N GLU A 226 -4.91 5.55 -13.88
CA GLU A 226 -4.17 4.55 -14.68
C GLU A 226 -4.50 3.11 -14.24
N ILE A 227 -4.60 2.88 -12.93
CA ILE A 227 -4.71 1.54 -12.33
C ILE A 227 -5.85 1.45 -11.32
N ILE A 228 -6.53 0.31 -11.31
CA ILE A 228 -7.56 -0.09 -10.35
C ILE A 228 -7.10 -1.40 -9.71
N THR A 229 -6.67 -1.35 -8.45
CA THR A 229 -6.28 -2.55 -7.69
C THR A 229 -7.39 -2.95 -6.74
N ILE A 230 -7.81 -4.21 -6.81
CA ILE A 230 -8.87 -4.81 -5.99
C ILE A 230 -8.21 -5.69 -4.94
N TYR A 231 -8.38 -5.34 -3.67
CA TYR A 231 -7.95 -6.17 -2.54
C TYR A 231 -9.13 -6.99 -2.01
N CYS A 232 -9.04 -8.31 -2.11
CA CYS A 232 -10.11 -9.21 -1.68
C CYS A 232 -9.87 -9.72 -0.27
N GLY A 233 -10.75 -9.35 0.65
CA GLY A 233 -10.68 -9.81 2.04
C GLY A 233 -11.18 -11.23 2.23
N GLU A 234 -10.91 -11.77 3.42
CA GLU A 234 -11.35 -13.10 3.86
C GLU A 234 -12.88 -13.26 3.72
N GLY A 235 -13.31 -14.35 3.08
CA GLY A 235 -14.73 -14.72 2.93
C GLY A 235 -15.31 -14.51 1.53
N ILE A 236 -14.58 -13.86 0.63
CA ILE A 236 -14.92 -13.87 -0.81
C ILE A 236 -14.18 -15.05 -1.45
N ALA A 237 -14.92 -16.06 -1.92
CA ALA A 237 -14.35 -17.32 -2.40
C ALA A 237 -14.91 -17.71 -3.78
N GLY A 238 -14.18 -18.59 -4.47
CA GLY A 238 -14.58 -19.05 -5.80
C GLY A 238 -14.18 -18.06 -6.88
N THR A 239 -15.01 -17.89 -7.90
CA THR A 239 -14.70 -17.06 -9.09
C THR A 239 -15.31 -15.66 -9.03
N GLU A 240 -15.80 -15.25 -7.85
CA GLU A 240 -16.49 -13.97 -7.68
C GLU A 240 -15.55 -12.76 -7.82
N PRO A 241 -14.35 -12.76 -7.21
CA PRO A 241 -13.36 -11.69 -7.42
C PRO A 241 -12.97 -11.52 -8.89
N GLU A 242 -12.70 -12.63 -9.59
CA GLU A 242 -12.29 -12.62 -10.99
C GLU A 242 -13.41 -12.12 -11.89
N ARG A 243 -14.65 -12.55 -11.63
CA ARG A 243 -15.82 -12.04 -12.37
C ARG A 243 -15.97 -10.54 -12.19
N LEU A 244 -15.84 -10.04 -10.96
CA LEU A 244 -15.90 -8.60 -10.70
C LEU A 244 -14.78 -7.84 -11.42
N ALA A 245 -13.55 -8.36 -11.38
CA ALA A 245 -12.42 -7.78 -12.08
C ALA A 245 -12.66 -7.73 -13.60
N ASP A 246 -13.21 -8.78 -14.20
CA ASP A 246 -13.55 -8.82 -15.63
C ASP A 246 -14.65 -7.83 -16.01
N GLU A 247 -15.67 -7.65 -15.17
CA GLU A 247 -16.72 -6.65 -15.35
C GLU A 247 -16.17 -5.21 -15.28
N ILE A 248 -15.23 -4.97 -14.37
CA ILE A 248 -14.51 -3.69 -14.27
C ILE A 248 -13.67 -3.47 -15.53
N ARG A 249 -12.89 -4.47 -15.99
CA ARG A 249 -12.10 -4.39 -17.24
C ARG A 249 -12.97 -4.07 -18.45
N ALA A 250 -14.16 -4.67 -18.54
CA ALA A 250 -15.10 -4.38 -19.62
C ALA A 250 -15.65 -2.95 -19.57
N SER A 251 -15.86 -2.40 -18.38
CA SER A 251 -16.39 -1.06 -18.16
C SER A 251 -15.32 0.04 -18.26
N TYR A 252 -14.07 -0.30 -17.95
CA TYR A 252 -12.91 0.59 -17.90
C TYR A 252 -11.75 0.02 -18.77
N PRO A 253 -11.92 -0.07 -20.10
CA PRO A 253 -10.98 -0.76 -20.98
C PRO A 253 -9.62 -0.07 -21.16
N ASN A 254 -9.49 1.16 -20.67
CA ASN A 254 -8.24 1.93 -20.71
C ASN A 254 -7.48 1.92 -19.38
N GLN A 255 -8.03 1.27 -18.35
CA GLN A 255 -7.44 1.15 -17.02
C GLN A 255 -6.80 -0.23 -16.87
N GLU A 256 -5.68 -0.30 -16.18
CA GLU A 256 -5.12 -1.56 -15.70
C GLU A 256 -5.93 -2.04 -14.48
N VAL A 257 -6.32 -3.32 -14.46
CA VAL A 257 -7.12 -3.89 -13.37
C VAL A 257 -6.40 -5.08 -12.76
N GLU A 258 -5.96 -4.90 -11.52
CA GLU A 258 -5.26 -5.90 -10.72
C GLU A 258 -6.17 -6.48 -9.64
N LEU A 259 -5.98 -7.76 -9.37
CA LEU A 259 -6.64 -8.46 -8.28
C LEU A 259 -5.56 -8.99 -7.34
N VAL A 260 -5.70 -8.68 -6.05
CA VAL A 260 -4.73 -9.01 -5.01
C VAL A 260 -5.47 -9.61 -3.82
N ASP A 261 -4.96 -10.71 -3.29
CA ASP A 261 -5.47 -11.30 -2.06
C ASP A 261 -5.10 -10.43 -0.85
N GLY A 262 -6.10 -10.06 -0.06
CA GLY A 262 -6.00 -9.20 1.13
C GLY A 262 -6.04 -9.96 2.45
#